data_AF-A0AAD4XMN7-F1
#
_entry.id   AF-A0AAD4XMN7-F1
#
_cell.length_a   1.000
_cell.length_b   1.000
_cell.length_c   1.000
_cell.angle_alpha   90.00
_cell.angle_beta   90.00
_cell.angle_gamma   90.00
#
_symmetry.space_group_name_H-M   'P 1'
#
loop_
_entity.id
_entity.type
_entity.pdbx_description
1 polymer ?
#
loop_
_entity_poly.entity_id
_entity_poly.type
_entity_poly.pdbx_seq_one_letter_code
_entity_poly.pdbx_strand_id
1 'polypeptide(L)'
;MPRGTLEVILISAKGLENTDFLSNMDPYAVLTCRTQENKSTVASGQGSDPNWNESFIFTISEGASELVIKLWDRDTFSADDVIGQATIPLEPVFEGESVPDGVYNVVKDEEYCGEIKLILIFRRDCGNHRKNTQARF
;
A
#
# COMPACT_ATOMS: atom_id res chain seq x y z
N MET A 1 4.78 12.37 16.86
CA MET A 1 4.42 11.50 15.73
C MET A 1 2.99 11.80 15.30
N PRO A 2 2.70 11.85 14.00
CA PRO A 2 1.37 12.15 13.51
C PRO A 2 0.38 11.03 13.88
N ARG A 3 -0.86 11.41 14.18
CA ARG A 3 -2.00 10.49 14.38
C ARG A 3 -3.06 10.87 13.36
N GLY A 4 -3.71 9.88 12.78
CA GLY A 4 -4.66 10.12 11.69
C GLY A 4 -5.01 8.86 10.93
N THR A 5 -5.53 9.06 9.73
CA THR A 5 -5.97 7.99 8.85
C THR A 5 -5.18 8.08 7.55
N LEU A 6 -4.55 6.97 7.16
CA LEU A 6 -3.89 6.81 5.88
C LEU A 6 -4.84 6.06 4.94
N GLU A 7 -5.22 6.71 3.86
CA GLU A 7 -5.92 6.10 2.75
C GLU A 7 -4.89 5.72 1.68
N VAL A 8 -4.89 4.44 1.30
CA VAL A 8 -3.99 3.86 0.30
C VAL A 8 -4.84 3.39 -0.85
N ILE A 9 -4.66 3.98 -2.03
CA ILE A 9 -5.34 3.57 -3.25
C ILE A 9 -4.34 2.78 -4.08
N LEU A 10 -4.48 1.46 -4.08
CA LEU A 10 -3.69 0.55 -4.90
C LEU A 10 -4.22 0.62 -6.35
N ILE A 11 -3.42 1.13 -7.27
CA ILE A 11 -3.83 1.31 -8.66
C ILE A 11 -3.46 0.06 -9.45
N SER A 12 -2.16 -0.16 -9.65
CA SER A 12 -1.64 -1.22 -10.52
C SER A 12 -0.19 -1.55 -10.19
N ALA A 13 0.30 -2.66 -10.72
CA ALA A 13 1.72 -2.94 -10.79
C ALA A 13 2.12 -3.17 -12.25
N LYS A 14 3.41 -3.00 -12.54
CA LYS A 14 3.94 -3.09 -13.89
C LYS A 14 5.30 -3.77 -13.90
N GLY A 15 5.53 -4.56 -14.94
CA GLY A 15 6.82 -5.23 -15.15
C GLY A 15 7.19 -6.14 -13.99
N LEU A 16 6.19 -6.80 -13.39
CA LEU A 16 6.44 -7.79 -12.35
C LEU A 16 7.32 -8.89 -12.91
N GLU A 17 8.40 -9.22 -12.20
CA GLU A 17 9.27 -10.31 -12.61
C GLU A 17 8.45 -11.59 -12.69
N ASN A 18 8.40 -12.12 -13.90
CA ASN A 18 7.58 -13.26 -14.21
C ASN A 18 8.34 -14.51 -13.80
N THR A 19 7.93 -15.14 -12.70
CA THR A 19 8.44 -16.46 -12.32
C THR A 19 8.12 -17.52 -13.37
N ASP A 20 7.06 -17.32 -14.18
CA ASP A 20 6.68 -18.24 -15.25
C ASP A 20 6.15 -17.51 -16.49
N PHE A 21 7.03 -17.35 -17.49
CA PHE A 21 6.80 -16.67 -18.79
C PHE A 21 5.58 -17.16 -19.61
N LEU A 22 4.84 -18.18 -19.13
CA LEU A 22 3.72 -18.86 -19.79
C LEU A 22 2.54 -19.22 -18.84
N SER A 23 2.58 -18.85 -17.55
CA SER A 23 1.52 -19.14 -16.58
C SER A 23 0.52 -17.98 -16.45
N ASN A 24 -0.75 -18.28 -16.13
CA ASN A 24 -1.73 -17.28 -15.69
C ASN A 24 -1.29 -16.77 -14.31
N MET A 25 -0.48 -15.72 -14.28
CA MET A 25 -0.18 -15.00 -13.04
C MET A 25 -1.47 -14.34 -12.56
N ASP A 26 -1.85 -14.65 -11.33
CA ASP A 26 -3.02 -14.14 -10.64
C ASP A 26 -2.55 -13.35 -9.40
N PRO A 27 -1.92 -12.17 -9.60
CA PRO A 27 -1.25 -11.48 -8.51
C PRO A 27 -2.24 -10.78 -7.56
N TYR A 28 -1.92 -10.78 -6.28
CA TYR A 28 -2.62 -10.04 -5.24
C TYR A 28 -1.63 -9.32 -4.30
N ALA A 29 -2.07 -8.21 -3.73
CA ALA A 29 -1.27 -7.39 -2.83
C ALA A 29 -1.73 -7.56 -1.38
N VAL A 30 -0.76 -7.71 -0.48
CA VAL A 30 -0.95 -7.70 0.97
C VAL A 30 -0.31 -6.43 1.51
N LEU A 31 -1.13 -5.51 1.97
CA LEU A 31 -0.74 -4.23 2.54
C LEU A 31 -0.68 -4.35 4.07
N THR A 32 0.50 -4.17 4.63
CA THR A 32 0.76 -4.23 6.06
C THR A 32 1.23 -2.87 6.55
N CYS A 33 0.47 -2.28 7.48
CA CYS A 33 0.85 -1.06 8.19
C CYS A 33 0.81 -1.35 9.69
N ARG A 34 2.00 -1.52 10.29
CA ARG A 34 2.17 -1.88 11.70
C ARG A 34 1.49 -3.22 12.03
N THR A 35 0.37 -3.19 12.76
CA THR A 35 -0.42 -4.37 13.15
C THR A 35 -1.66 -4.58 12.27
N GLN A 36 -1.90 -3.68 11.32
CA GLN A 36 -3.03 -3.78 10.39
C GLN A 36 -2.55 -4.43 9.10
N GLU A 37 -3.27 -5.45 8.65
CA GLU A 37 -3.03 -6.11 7.37
C GLU A 37 -4.33 -6.11 6.58
N ASN A 38 -4.25 -5.70 5.31
CA ASN A 38 -5.34 -5.78 4.35
C ASN A 38 -4.84 -6.48 3.08
N LYS A 39 -5.73 -7.23 2.43
CA LYS A 39 -5.43 -7.95 1.18
C LYS A 39 -6.30 -7.41 0.06
N SER A 40 -5.73 -7.27 -1.12
CA SER A 40 -6.48 -6.91 -2.33
C SER A 40 -7.22 -8.10 -2.90
N THR A 41 -8.09 -7.83 -3.87
CA THR A 41 -8.54 -8.89 -4.77
C THR A 41 -7.39 -9.45 -5.60
N VAL A 42 -7.61 -10.67 -6.09
CA VAL A 42 -6.71 -11.36 -7.00
C VAL A 42 -6.97 -10.84 -8.40
N ALA A 43 -5.94 -10.33 -9.05
CA ALA A 43 -6.01 -9.79 -10.40
C ALA A 43 -5.94 -10.94 -11.43
N SER A 44 -6.91 -11.85 -11.40
CA SER A 44 -6.84 -13.07 -12.21
C SER A 44 -6.79 -12.79 -13.71
N GLY A 45 -5.84 -13.42 -14.39
CA GLY A 45 -5.64 -13.31 -15.83
C GLY A 45 -5.09 -11.95 -16.31
N GLN A 46 -4.56 -11.11 -15.41
CA GLN A 46 -3.91 -9.85 -15.78
C GLN A 46 -2.39 -9.98 -15.98
N GLY A 47 -1.77 -11.07 -15.57
CA GLY A 47 -0.35 -11.33 -15.83
C GLY A 47 0.59 -10.39 -15.06
N SER A 48 1.65 -9.95 -15.73
CA SER A 48 2.73 -9.11 -15.18
C SER A 48 2.35 -7.65 -14.92
N ASP A 49 1.17 -7.22 -15.36
CA ASP A 49 0.71 -5.82 -15.32
C ASP A 49 -0.69 -5.70 -14.69
N PRO A 50 -0.88 -6.16 -13.45
CA PRO A 50 -2.19 -6.22 -12.81
C PRO A 50 -2.72 -4.83 -12.45
N ASN A 51 -4.04 -4.66 -12.55
CA ASN A 51 -4.78 -3.50 -12.09
C ASN A 51 -5.79 -3.90 -11.03
N TRP A 52 -5.71 -3.26 -9.85
CA TRP A 52 -6.63 -3.49 -8.74
C TRP A 52 -7.65 -2.34 -8.62
N ASN A 53 -7.17 -1.09 -8.65
CA ASN A 53 -7.99 0.10 -8.40
C ASN A 53 -8.81 0.00 -7.09
N GLU A 54 -8.15 -0.44 -6.02
CA GLU A 54 -8.76 -0.67 -4.70
C GLU A 54 -8.28 0.34 -3.67
N SER A 55 -9.14 0.69 -2.71
CA SER A 55 -8.79 1.59 -1.62
C SER A 55 -8.82 0.88 -0.26
N PHE A 56 -7.79 1.16 0.53
CA PHE A 56 -7.60 0.63 1.88
C PHE A 56 -7.41 1.79 2.85
N ILE A 57 -7.94 1.61 4.06
CA ILE A 57 -7.86 2.62 5.11
C ILE A 57 -7.11 2.03 6.30
N PHE A 58 -6.06 2.71 6.72
CA PHE A 58 -5.22 2.35 7.86
C PHE A 58 -5.25 3.42 8.92
N THR A 59 -5.39 3.02 10.18
CA THR A 59 -5.28 3.95 11.30
C THR A 59 -3.80 4.16 11.64
N ILE A 60 -3.30 5.38 11.47
CA ILE A 60 -1.93 5.75 11.81
C ILE A 60 -1.87 6.07 13.30
N SER A 61 -1.12 5.23 13.99
CA SER A 61 -0.85 5.32 15.43
C SER A 61 0.65 5.46 15.67
N GLU A 62 1.02 5.79 16.90
CA GLU A 62 2.40 6.06 17.30
C GLU A 62 3.32 4.87 16.96
N GLY A 63 4.35 5.11 16.15
CA GLY A 63 5.29 4.11 15.65
C GLY A 63 5.05 3.59 14.23
N ALA A 64 3.99 4.03 13.53
CA ALA A 64 3.83 3.74 12.10
C ALA A 64 4.72 4.66 11.26
N SER A 65 5.83 4.14 10.75
CA SER A 65 6.79 4.86 9.88
C SER A 65 6.74 4.43 8.42
N GLU A 66 6.27 3.21 8.15
CA GLU A 66 6.29 2.60 6.82
C GLU A 66 5.02 1.79 6.55
N LEU A 67 4.68 1.72 5.26
CA LEU A 67 3.70 0.81 4.70
C LEU A 67 4.46 -0.25 3.89
N VAL A 68 4.25 -1.51 4.22
CA VAL A 68 4.83 -2.64 3.48
C VAL A 68 3.75 -3.21 2.57
N ILE A 69 4.06 -3.37 1.29
CA ILE A 69 3.19 -4.02 0.31
C ILE A 69 3.90 -5.24 -0.23
N LYS A 70 3.38 -6.43 0.05
CA LYS A 70 3.88 -7.70 -0.51
C LYS A 70 2.99 -8.15 -1.65
N LEU A 71 3.59 -8.46 -2.78
CA LEU A 71 2.91 -9.02 -3.93
C LEU A 71 3.09 -10.54 -3.94
N TRP A 72 1.99 -11.24 -4.14
CA TRP A 72 1.90 -12.69 -4.16
C TRP A 72 1.23 -13.13 -5.44
N ASP A 73 1.66 -14.24 -6.00
CA ASP A 73 0.99 -14.93 -7.11
C ASP A 73 0.10 -16.02 -6.53
N ARG A 74 -1.19 -16.00 -6.88
CA ARG A 74 -2.13 -17.01 -6.39
C ARG A 74 -2.11 -18.22 -7.30
N ASP A 75 -1.63 -19.32 -6.77
CA ASP A 75 -1.69 -20.60 -7.46
C ASP A 75 -2.91 -21.42 -7.05
N THR A 76 -3.54 -22.06 -8.03
CA THR A 76 -4.70 -22.92 -7.76
C THR A 76 -4.29 -24.31 -7.24
N PHE A 77 -3.06 -24.77 -7.54
CA PHE A 77 -2.60 -26.13 -7.27
C PHE A 77 -1.27 -26.22 -6.49
N SER A 78 -0.60 -25.09 -6.25
CA SER A 78 0.63 -24.95 -5.46
C SER A 78 0.43 -23.99 -4.29
N ALA A 79 1.44 -23.85 -3.43
CA ALA A 79 1.48 -22.75 -2.48
C ALA A 79 1.72 -21.44 -3.24
N ASP A 80 1.07 -20.36 -2.79
CA ASP A 80 1.26 -19.03 -3.37
C ASP A 80 2.73 -18.60 -3.31
N ASP A 81 3.23 -18.08 -4.43
CA ASP A 81 4.61 -17.62 -4.56
C ASP A 81 4.74 -16.12 -4.28
N VAL A 82 5.82 -15.74 -3.61
CA VAL A 82 6.14 -14.31 -3.41
C VAL A 82 6.73 -13.75 -4.69
N ILE A 83 6.08 -12.72 -5.24
CA ILE A 83 6.57 -11.96 -6.39
C ILE A 83 7.61 -10.94 -5.92
N GLY A 84 7.32 -10.25 -4.81
CA GLY A 84 8.24 -9.31 -4.20
C GLY A 84 7.57 -8.38 -3.21
N GLN A 85 8.31 -7.39 -2.73
CA GLN A 85 7.85 -6.45 -1.71
C GLN A 85 8.26 -5.02 -2.05
N ALA A 86 7.36 -4.08 -1.84
CA ALA A 86 7.65 -2.65 -1.80
C ALA A 86 7.52 -2.14 -0.35
N THR A 87 8.52 -1.38 0.11
CA THR A 87 8.48 -0.70 1.41
C THR A 87 8.39 0.79 1.17
N ILE A 88 7.30 1.40 1.65
CA ILE A 88 6.98 2.80 1.42
C ILE A 88 7.14 3.59 2.73
N PRO A 89 8.05 4.57 2.80
CA PRO A 89 8.15 5.46 3.95
C PRO A 89 6.93 6.40 3.99
N LEU A 90 6.30 6.49 5.15
CA LEU A 90 5.12 7.35 5.37
C LEU A 90 5.49 8.78 5.76
N GLU A 91 6.74 9.03 6.16
CA GLU A 91 7.29 10.36 6.49
C GLU A 91 6.94 11.45 5.45
N PRO A 92 7.19 11.26 4.13
CA PRO A 92 6.84 12.27 3.13
C PRO A 92 5.32 12.50 3.01
N VAL A 93 4.52 11.45 3.20
CA VAL A 93 3.04 11.55 3.17
C VAL A 93 2.55 12.36 4.37
N PHE A 94 3.19 12.17 5.53
CA PHE A 94 2.88 12.91 6.73
C PHE A 94 3.23 14.38 6.64
N GLU A 95 4.19 14.79 5.80
CA GLU A 95 4.53 16.19 5.56
C GLU A 95 3.63 16.82 4.49
N GLY A 96 3.48 16.15 3.34
CA GLY A 96 2.78 16.65 2.15
C GLY A 96 1.27 16.42 2.10
N GLU A 97 0.69 15.77 3.10
CA GLU A 97 -0.72 15.34 3.19
C GLU A 97 -1.17 14.32 2.14
N SER A 98 -0.55 14.27 0.96
CA SER A 98 -0.82 13.26 -0.07
C SER A 98 0.34 13.05 -1.03
N VAL A 99 0.39 11.86 -1.63
CA VAL A 99 1.29 11.45 -2.70
C VAL A 99 0.44 10.83 -3.83
N PRO A 100 0.04 11.62 -4.85
CA PRO A 100 -0.92 11.21 -5.89
C PRO A 100 -0.36 10.33 -7.02
N ASP A 101 0.96 10.22 -7.15
CA ASP A 101 1.60 9.36 -8.16
C ASP A 101 2.77 8.59 -7.54
N GLY A 102 2.51 7.91 -6.43
CA GLY A 102 3.51 7.10 -5.75
C GLY A 102 3.86 5.87 -6.59
N VAL A 103 5.06 5.85 -7.17
CA VAL A 103 5.63 4.68 -7.83
C VAL A 103 6.77 4.15 -6.96
N TYR A 104 6.69 2.87 -6.62
CA TYR A 104 7.63 2.22 -5.72
C TYR A 104 8.17 0.95 -6.35
N ASN A 105 9.46 0.70 -6.16
CA ASN A 105 10.10 -0.51 -6.68
C ASN A 105 9.67 -1.71 -5.84
N VAL A 106 9.31 -2.78 -6.52
CA VAL A 106 9.08 -4.09 -5.95
C VAL A 106 10.42 -4.82 -5.98
N VAL A 107 10.85 -5.32 -4.82
CA VAL A 107 12.13 -6.02 -4.66
C VAL A 107 11.89 -7.40 -4.07
N LYS A 108 12.60 -8.41 -4.58
CA LYS A 108 12.64 -9.77 -4.04
C LYS A 108 14.10 -10.19 -3.95
N ASP A 109 14.53 -10.64 -2.78
CA ASP A 109 15.92 -11.09 -2.55
C ASP A 109 16.99 -10.08 -3.05
N GLU A 110 16.75 -8.78 -2.84
CA GLU A 110 17.59 -7.64 -3.30
C GLU A 110 17.58 -7.38 -4.83
N GLU A 111 16.79 -8.12 -5.60
CA GLU A 111 16.61 -7.94 -7.03
C GLU A 111 15.35 -7.11 -7.36
N TYR A 112 15.44 -6.28 -8.41
CA TYR A 112 14.32 -5.47 -8.87
C TYR A 112 13.33 -6.34 -9.64
N CYS A 113 12.10 -6.43 -9.13
CA CYS A 113 11.06 -7.29 -9.67
C CYS A 113 9.86 -6.52 -10.19
N GLY A 114 10.04 -5.24 -10.54
CA GLY A 114 8.97 -4.39 -11.11
C GLY A 114 8.64 -3.17 -10.26
N GLU A 115 7.54 -2.53 -10.60
CA GLU A 115 7.08 -1.31 -9.95
C GLU A 115 5.59 -1.39 -9.58
N ILE A 116 5.22 -0.76 -8.47
CA ILE A 116 3.83 -0.66 -8.01
C ILE A 116 3.42 0.81 -7.95
N LYS A 117 2.24 1.09 -8.49
CA LYS A 117 1.63 2.42 -8.50
C LYS A 117 0.50 2.48 -7.48
N LEU A 118 0.59 3.47 -6.59
CA LEU A 118 -0.44 3.75 -5.60
C LEU A 118 -0.53 5.23 -5.25
N ILE A 119 -1.65 5.60 -4.64
CA ILE A 119 -1.90 6.93 -4.08
C ILE A 119 -1.93 6.80 -2.56
N LEU A 120 -1.26 7.72 -1.88
CA LEU A 120 -1.28 7.82 -0.43
C LEU A 120 -1.93 9.14 -0.04
N ILE A 121 -2.93 9.11 0.82
CA ILE A 121 -3.58 10.31 1.34
C ILE A 121 -3.61 10.19 2.86
N PHE A 122 -2.92 11.10 3.53
CA PHE A 122 -2.89 11.13 4.98
C PHE A 122 -3.78 12.24 5.51
N ARG A 123 -4.80 11.86 6.28
CA ARG A 123 -5.69 12.78 6.98
C ARG A 123 -5.33 12.79 8.45
N ARG A 124 -4.74 13.89 8.92
CA ARG A 124 -4.42 14.09 10.35
C ARG A 124 -5.70 14.07 11.17
N ASP A 125 -5.66 13.37 12.31
CA ASP A 125 -6.72 13.47 13.31
C ASP A 125 -6.58 14.83 14.01
N CYS A 126 -7.35 15.80 13.55
CA CYS A 126 -7.42 17.12 14.14
C CYS A 126 -8.21 17.02 15.45
N GLY A 127 -7.52 16.67 16.54
CA GLY A 127 -8.09 16.71 17.88
C GLY A 127 -8.82 18.04 18.11
N ASN A 128 -10.12 17.94 18.37
CA ASN A 128 -11.07 19.04 18.44
C ASN A 128 -10.67 20.07 19.53
N HIS A 129 -9.79 21.03 19.22
CA HIS A 129 -9.62 22.26 20.01
C HIS A 129 -10.77 23.21 19.67
N ARG A 130 -11.97 22.89 20.16
CA ARG A 130 -13.05 23.86 20.25
C ARG A 130 -12.60 24.94 21.23
N LYS A 131 -12.17 26.07 20.68
CA LYS A 131 -11.74 27.27 21.39
C LYS A 131 -12.76 27.58 22.49
N ASN A 132 -12.29 27.54 23.74
CA ASN A 132 -13.00 28.12 24.86
C ASN A 132 -12.88 29.65 24.73
N THR A 133 -13.87 30.29 24.11
CA THR A 133 -13.92 31.76 24.02
C THR A 133 -15.25 32.25 24.60
N GLN A 134 -15.12 32.93 25.74
CA GLN A 134 -16.02 33.94 26.33
C GLN A 134 -17.44 33.54 26.77
N ALA A 135 -17.68 33.70 28.08
CA ALA A 135 -18.52 34.79 28.57
C ALA A 135 -18.08 35.19 29.99
N ARG A 136 -17.46 36.36 30.11
CA ARG A 136 -17.45 37.13 31.36
C ARG A 136 -18.78 37.86 31.43
N PHE A 137 -19.52 37.67 32.52
CA PHE A 137 -20.37 38.69 33.13
C PHE A 137 -20.31 38.50 34.64
#